data_AF-A0A3L6TFK3-F1
#
_entry.id   AF-A0A3L6TFK3-F1
#
_cell.length_a   1.000
_cell.length_b   1.000
_cell.length_c   1.000
_cell.angle_alpha   90.00
_cell.angle_beta   90.00
_cell.angle_gamma   90.00
#
_symmetry.space_group_name_H-M   'P 1'
#
loop_
_entity.id
_entity.type
_entity.pdbx_description
1 polymer ?
#
loop_
_entity_poly.entity_id
_entity_poly.type
_entity_poly.pdbx_seq_one_letter_code
_entity_poly.pdbx_strand_id
1 'polypeptide(L)'
;MPRKTAAMRERKRDNKGHKKSSPPAKVAKTVADGFWRASTCREEDLLQLVAERLLQEKDVVQWHPAGVDTAPWELTAELFEDPLLEPERTSLMLELGRRFMEYTQSLIGHSREKSVLLQQIGDVLPHTHKTEDDLEAEKSKNT
;
A
#
# COMPACT_ATOMS: atom_id res chain seq x y z
N MET A 1 71.87 -4.19 10.38
CA MET A 1 71.64 -5.65 10.35
C MET A 1 71.47 -6.15 11.77
N PRO A 2 70.65 -7.18 12.03
CA PRO A 2 69.37 -7.55 11.42
C PRO A 2 68.25 -6.91 12.30
N ARG A 3 67.04 -7.43 12.59
CA ARG A 3 66.12 -8.43 12.01
C ARG A 3 64.68 -8.01 12.34
N LYS A 4 63.68 -8.38 11.53
CA LYS A 4 62.27 -8.50 11.95
C LYS A 4 61.99 -9.95 12.36
N THR A 5 61.12 -10.19 13.34
CA THR A 5 60.31 -11.42 13.43
C THR A 5 58.95 -11.09 14.03
N ALA A 6 57.89 -11.47 13.33
CA ALA A 6 56.52 -11.40 13.81
C ALA A 6 56.16 -12.66 14.62
N ALA A 7 55.16 -12.57 15.50
CA ALA A 7 54.43 -13.73 16.00
C ALA A 7 53.00 -13.35 16.41
N MET A 8 52.01 -13.79 15.61
CA MET A 8 50.63 -13.93 16.04
C MET A 8 50.53 -14.90 17.24
N ARG A 9 49.68 -14.57 18.22
CA ARG A 9 48.67 -15.45 18.85
C ARG A 9 47.94 -14.64 19.94
N GLU A 10 46.65 -14.34 19.77
CA GLU A 10 45.52 -15.25 19.99
C GLU A 10 45.34 -15.58 21.49
N ARG A 11 44.35 -14.97 22.16
CA ARG A 11 43.25 -15.69 22.85
C ARG A 11 42.27 -14.80 23.63
N LYS A 12 40.98 -15.12 23.40
CA LYS A 12 39.92 -15.26 24.40
C LYS A 12 39.47 -13.99 25.17
N ARG A 13 38.38 -13.39 24.68
CA ARG A 13 37.41 -12.70 25.55
C ARG A 13 36.18 -13.60 25.68
N ASP A 14 35.98 -14.16 26.87
CA ASP A 14 34.79 -14.93 27.22
C ASP A 14 33.58 -13.98 27.36
N ASN A 15 32.84 -13.80 26.26
CA ASN A 15 31.62 -12.99 26.29
C ASN A 15 30.48 -13.87 26.82
N LYS A 16 30.19 -13.79 28.13
CA LYS A 16 29.04 -14.47 28.74
C LYS A 16 27.78 -14.09 27.97
N GLY A 17 27.16 -15.09 27.33
CA GLY A 17 25.95 -14.91 26.55
C GLY A 17 24.77 -14.49 27.40
N HIS A 18 24.62 -13.18 27.62
CA HIS A 18 23.33 -12.62 27.97
C HIS A 18 22.41 -12.89 26.79
N LYS A 19 21.52 -13.88 26.95
CA LYS A 19 20.38 -14.10 26.06
C LYS A 19 19.48 -12.86 26.15
N LYS A 20 19.82 -11.80 25.41
CA LYS A 20 18.86 -10.79 24.99
C LYS A 20 17.94 -11.52 24.03
N SER A 21 16.85 -12.05 24.59
CA SER A 21 15.69 -12.44 23.80
C SER A 21 15.31 -11.24 22.96
N SER A 22 15.52 -11.33 21.64
CA SER A 22 14.79 -10.47 20.72
C SER A 22 13.31 -10.56 21.12
N PRO A 23 12.59 -9.44 21.28
CA PRO A 23 11.16 -9.53 21.47
C PRO A 23 10.60 -10.34 20.30
N PRO A 24 9.72 -11.34 20.53
CA PRO A 24 9.11 -12.05 19.42
C PRO A 24 8.45 -11.00 18.54
N ALA A 25 8.85 -10.96 17.27
CA ALA A 25 8.20 -10.08 16.31
C ALA A 25 6.72 -10.44 16.33
N LYS A 26 5.90 -9.57 16.92
CA LYS A 26 4.45 -9.61 16.76
C LYS A 26 4.21 -9.31 15.30
N VAL A 27 4.26 -10.36 14.48
CA VAL A 27 3.67 -10.38 13.14
C VAL A 27 2.30 -9.76 13.31
N ALA A 28 2.09 -8.61 12.69
CA ALA A 28 0.87 -7.85 12.86
C ALA A 28 -0.29 -8.77 12.52
N LYS A 29 -1.18 -8.97 13.49
CA LYS A 29 -2.35 -9.82 13.32
C LYS A 29 -3.05 -9.38 12.04
N THR A 30 -3.33 -10.35 11.18
CA THR A 30 -4.25 -10.24 10.05
C THR A 30 -5.40 -9.30 10.39
N VAL A 31 -5.51 -8.20 9.63
CA VAL A 31 -6.75 -7.41 9.57
C VAL A 31 -7.71 -8.19 8.68
N ALA A 32 -8.14 -9.34 9.22
CA ALA A 32 -9.40 -9.95 8.85
C ALA A 32 -10.50 -9.32 9.69
N ASP A 33 -11.72 -9.37 9.17
CA ASP A 33 -12.95 -8.75 9.64
C ASP A 33 -12.94 -7.21 9.67
N GLY A 34 -13.83 -6.64 8.86
CA GLY A 34 -14.01 -5.19 8.64
C GLY A 34 -14.72 -4.45 9.78
N PHE A 35 -14.45 -4.82 11.03
CA PHE A 35 -14.94 -4.06 12.18
C PHE A 35 -14.14 -2.78 12.35
N TRP A 36 -14.84 -1.66 12.26
CA TRP A 36 -14.33 -0.35 12.64
C TRP A 36 -13.87 -0.38 14.10
N ARG A 37 -12.66 0.11 14.37
CA ARG A 37 -12.16 0.25 15.74
C ARG A 37 -12.44 1.65 16.24
N ALA A 38 -12.91 1.75 17.49
CA ALA A 38 -12.98 3.02 18.19
C ALA A 38 -11.61 3.71 18.18
N SER A 39 -11.58 4.98 17.77
CA SER A 39 -10.37 5.80 17.78
C SER A 39 -10.02 6.20 19.22
N THR A 40 -8.72 6.34 19.49
CA THR A 40 -8.21 6.93 20.75
C THR A 40 -8.04 8.46 20.65
N CYS A 41 -8.41 9.05 19.51
CA CYS A 41 -8.35 10.48 19.24
C CYS A 41 -9.29 11.25 20.16
N ARG A 42 -8.79 12.34 20.75
CA ARG A 42 -9.53 13.23 21.65
C ARG A 42 -10.13 14.40 20.88
N GLU A 43 -11.06 15.11 21.51
CA GLU A 43 -11.64 16.33 20.95
C GLU A 43 -10.58 17.43 20.70
N GLU A 44 -9.59 17.54 21.58
CA GLU A 44 -8.42 18.41 21.41
C GLU A 44 -7.59 18.09 20.16
N ASP A 45 -7.38 16.79 19.85
CA ASP A 45 -6.69 16.36 18.63
C ASP A 45 -7.52 16.70 17.37
N LEU A 46 -8.84 16.51 17.42
CA LEU A 46 -9.75 16.84 16.31
C LEU A 46 -9.76 18.34 16.01
N LEU A 47 -9.81 19.18 17.04
CA LEU A 47 -9.73 20.64 16.90
C LEU A 47 -8.39 21.09 16.32
N GLN A 48 -7.28 20.43 16.67
CA GLN A 48 -5.98 20.69 16.06
C GLN A 48 -5.98 20.34 14.55
N LEU A 49 -6.54 19.19 14.16
CA LEU A 49 -6.64 18.80 12.74
C LEU A 49 -7.50 19.77 11.92
N VAL A 50 -8.57 20.32 12.52
CA VAL A 50 -9.38 21.39 11.91
C VAL A 50 -8.57 22.68 11.76
N ALA A 51 -7.84 23.11 12.80
CA ALA A 51 -7.00 24.31 12.77
C ALA A 51 -5.85 24.20 11.73
N GLU A 52 -5.27 23.02 11.57
CA GLU A 52 -4.28 22.68 10.54
C GLU A 52 -4.90 22.50 9.13
N ARG A 53 -6.24 22.58 9.01
CA ARG A 53 -7.01 22.38 7.76
C ARG A 53 -6.86 20.98 7.14
N LEU A 54 -6.45 20.00 7.95
CA LEU A 54 -6.46 18.58 7.59
C LEU A 54 -7.88 17.99 7.72
N LEU A 55 -8.75 18.67 8.43
CA LEU A 55 -10.15 18.35 8.66
C LEU A 55 -11.05 19.55 8.29
N GLN A 56 -12.28 19.30 7.84
CA GLN A 56 -13.30 20.35 7.69
C GLN A 56 -14.00 20.62 9.04
N GLU A 57 -14.44 21.86 9.23
CA GLU A 57 -15.16 22.30 10.43
C GLU A 57 -16.50 21.55 10.60
N LYS A 58 -16.97 21.47 11.86
CA LYS A 58 -18.06 20.57 12.28
C LYS A 58 -19.46 21.02 11.86
N ASP A 59 -19.57 22.26 11.43
CA ASP A 59 -20.72 22.90 10.80
C ASP A 59 -20.74 22.73 9.27
N VAL A 60 -19.59 22.45 8.65
CA VAL A 60 -19.47 22.14 7.20
C VAL A 60 -19.71 20.65 6.92
N VAL A 61 -19.23 19.77 7.78
CA VAL A 61 -19.41 18.30 7.66
C VAL A 61 -20.03 17.77 8.95
N GLN A 62 -21.06 16.94 8.82
CA GLN A 62 -21.74 16.35 9.98
C GLN A 62 -20.89 15.21 10.58
N TRP A 63 -20.15 15.50 11.65
CA TRP A 63 -19.36 14.51 12.38
C TRP A 63 -20.25 13.65 13.25
N HIS A 64 -20.51 12.42 12.80
CA HIS A 64 -21.17 11.40 13.61
C HIS A 64 -20.15 10.64 14.46
N PRO A 65 -20.45 10.35 15.75
CA PRO A 65 -19.72 9.33 16.48
C PRO A 65 -19.80 8.00 15.71
N ALA A 66 -18.75 7.20 15.75
CA ALA A 66 -18.86 5.81 15.31
C ALA A 66 -19.85 5.09 16.25
N GLY A 67 -21.08 4.91 15.79
CA GLY A 67 -22.16 4.28 16.53
C GLY A 67 -21.94 2.78 16.73
N VAL A 68 -22.98 2.10 17.21
CA VAL A 68 -23.05 0.63 17.20
C VAL A 68 -23.36 0.11 15.78
N ASP A 69 -23.64 1.03 14.85
CA ASP A 69 -23.96 0.80 13.45
C ASP A 69 -22.93 -0.13 12.80
N THR A 70 -23.39 -1.33 12.45
CA THR A 70 -22.54 -2.42 11.96
C THR A 70 -21.78 -2.02 10.70
N ALA A 71 -22.36 -1.12 9.92
CA ALA A 71 -21.65 -0.41 8.88
C ALA A 71 -22.17 1.02 8.61
N PRO A 72 -21.29 1.99 8.31
CA PRO A 72 -21.66 3.37 7.98
C PRO A 72 -22.44 3.52 6.66
N TRP A 73 -22.65 2.44 5.90
CA TRP A 73 -23.46 2.41 4.68
C TRP A 73 -24.86 1.81 4.87
N GLU A 74 -25.24 1.36 6.07
CA GLU A 74 -26.60 0.87 6.33
C GLU A 74 -27.63 2.02 6.20
N LEU A 75 -27.28 3.22 6.66
CA LEU A 75 -28.06 4.46 6.44
C LEU A 75 -28.19 4.87 4.97
N THR A 76 -27.23 4.51 4.10
CA THR A 76 -27.40 4.76 2.65
C THR A 76 -28.46 3.87 2.03
N ALA A 77 -28.77 2.69 2.59
CA ALA A 77 -29.87 1.86 2.09
C ALA A 77 -31.24 2.48 2.43
N GLU A 78 -31.42 2.98 3.65
CA GLU A 78 -32.63 3.71 4.05
C GLU A 78 -32.85 4.98 3.20
N LEU A 79 -31.78 5.65 2.78
CA LEU A 79 -31.84 6.79 1.86
C LEU A 79 -32.47 6.45 0.49
N PHE A 80 -32.41 5.18 0.05
CA PHE A 80 -33.03 4.72 -1.21
C PHE A 80 -34.48 4.24 -1.05
N GLU A 81 -34.94 3.95 0.17
CA GLU A 81 -36.31 3.49 0.46
C GLU A 81 -37.30 4.66 0.62
N ASP A 82 -36.83 5.91 0.75
CA ASP A 82 -37.69 7.09 0.86
C ASP A 82 -38.54 7.30 -0.41
N PRO A 83 -39.88 7.15 -0.36
CA PRO A 83 -40.75 7.34 -1.52
C PRO A 83 -40.78 8.78 -2.05
N LEU A 84 -40.19 9.74 -1.33
CA LEU A 84 -40.05 11.15 -1.71
C LEU A 84 -38.69 11.44 -2.38
N LEU A 85 -37.91 10.42 -2.75
CA LEU A 85 -36.76 10.59 -3.63
C LEU A 85 -37.21 11.10 -5.02
N GLU A 86 -37.07 12.41 -5.23
CA GLU A 86 -37.39 13.08 -6.49
C GLU A 86 -36.79 12.32 -7.71
N PRO A 87 -37.54 12.13 -8.81
CA PRO A 87 -37.09 11.40 -10.00
C PRO A 87 -35.76 11.91 -10.58
N GLU A 88 -35.48 13.20 -10.46
CA GLU A 88 -34.23 13.83 -10.85
C GLU A 88 -33.04 13.32 -10.04
N ARG A 89 -33.24 13.07 -8.74
CA ARG A 89 -32.19 12.59 -7.83
C ARG A 89 -31.87 11.11 -8.08
N THR A 90 -32.88 10.29 -8.34
CA THR A 90 -32.65 8.87 -8.72
C THR A 90 -31.98 8.77 -10.09
N SER A 91 -32.42 9.57 -11.07
CA SER A 91 -31.78 9.68 -12.39
C SER A 91 -30.31 10.10 -12.29
N LEU A 92 -30.00 11.13 -11.49
CA LEU A 92 -28.62 11.58 -11.25
C LEU A 92 -27.74 10.49 -10.62
N MET A 93 -28.27 9.72 -9.66
CA MET A 93 -27.53 8.61 -9.04
C MET A 93 -27.27 7.46 -10.02
N LEU A 94 -28.23 7.13 -10.90
CA LEU A 94 -28.05 6.13 -11.96
C LEU A 94 -27.03 6.60 -13.01
N GLU A 95 -27.08 7.87 -13.43
CA GLU A 95 -26.09 8.51 -14.31
C GLU A 95 -24.67 8.45 -13.70
N LEU A 96 -24.54 8.77 -12.40
CA LEU A 96 -23.27 8.72 -11.68
C LEU A 96 -22.73 7.29 -11.59
N GLY A 97 -23.59 6.32 -11.24
CA GLY A 97 -23.25 4.89 -11.21
C GLY A 97 -22.78 4.37 -12.58
N ARG A 98 -23.47 4.77 -13.66
CA ARG A 98 -23.08 4.44 -15.04
C ARG A 98 -21.68 4.98 -15.38
N ARG A 99 -21.43 6.27 -15.13
CA ARG A 99 -20.12 6.90 -15.38
C ARG A 99 -19.00 6.27 -14.55
N PHE A 100 -19.28 5.87 -13.31
CA PHE A 100 -18.33 5.15 -12.45
C PHE A 100 -17.99 3.76 -13.01
N MET A 101 -18.97 3.03 -13.54
CA MET A 101 -18.73 1.75 -14.22
C MET A 101 -17.92 1.93 -15.51
N GLU A 102 -18.25 2.93 -16.34
CA GLU A 102 -17.47 3.28 -17.55
C GLU A 102 -16.00 3.60 -17.19
N TYR A 103 -15.77 4.41 -16.16
CA TYR A 103 -14.43 4.76 -15.67
C TYR A 103 -13.65 3.55 -15.17
N THR A 104 -14.25 2.69 -14.34
CA THR A 104 -13.58 1.49 -13.82
C THR A 104 -13.26 0.48 -14.92
N GLN A 105 -14.12 0.31 -15.92
CA GLN A 105 -13.82 -0.50 -17.11
C GLN A 105 -12.64 0.07 -17.91
N SER A 106 -12.59 1.39 -18.13
CA SER A 106 -11.47 2.06 -18.80
C SER A 106 -10.15 1.86 -18.04
N LEU A 107 -10.16 2.01 -16.71
CA LEU A 107 -9.01 1.79 -15.86
C LEU A 107 -8.50 0.33 -15.91
N ILE A 108 -9.42 -0.64 -15.93
CA ILE A 108 -9.09 -2.07 -16.11
C ILE A 108 -8.48 -2.32 -17.50
N GLY A 109 -9.00 -1.70 -18.55
CA GLY A 109 -8.46 -1.77 -19.91
C GLY A 109 -7.01 -1.29 -19.98
N HIS A 110 -6.76 -0.06 -19.54
CA HIS A 110 -5.41 0.54 -19.50
C HIS A 110 -4.44 -0.26 -18.61
N SER A 111 -4.91 -0.83 -17.50
CA SER A 111 -4.10 -1.73 -16.66
C SER A 111 -3.68 -3.01 -17.40
N ARG A 112 -4.58 -3.60 -18.19
CA ARG A 112 -4.28 -4.77 -19.03
C ARG A 112 -3.30 -4.44 -20.15
N GLU A 113 -3.49 -3.33 -20.86
CA GLU A 113 -2.58 -2.84 -21.90
C GLU A 113 -1.15 -2.64 -21.35
N LYS A 114 -1.03 -1.96 -20.20
CA LYS A 114 0.26 -1.79 -19.52
C LYS A 114 0.89 -3.12 -19.11
N SER A 115 0.09 -4.09 -18.66
CA SER A 115 0.57 -5.43 -18.33
C SER A 115 1.15 -6.16 -19.56
N VAL A 116 0.47 -6.07 -20.71
CA VAL A 116 0.96 -6.65 -21.98
C VAL A 116 2.28 -6.00 -22.41
N LEU A 117 2.40 -4.68 -22.34
CA LEU A 117 3.64 -3.97 -22.65
C LEU A 117 4.80 -4.38 -21.73
N LEU A 118 4.55 -4.54 -20.43
CA LEU A 118 5.56 -5.00 -19.48
C LEU A 118 5.99 -6.45 -19.76
N GLN A 119 5.07 -7.33 -20.15
CA GLN A 119 5.40 -8.69 -20.56
C GLN A 119 6.30 -8.68 -21.81
N GLN A 120 5.94 -7.92 -22.84
CA GLN A 120 6.74 -7.79 -24.08
C GLN A 120 8.17 -7.29 -23.81
N ILE A 121 8.34 -6.30 -22.92
CA ILE A 121 9.66 -5.82 -22.50
C ILE A 121 10.43 -6.93 -21.77
N GLY A 122 9.77 -7.67 -20.88
CA GLY A 122 10.34 -8.82 -20.18
C GLY A 122 10.78 -9.96 -21.11
N ASP A 123 10.09 -10.17 -22.22
CA ASP A 123 10.42 -11.18 -23.21
C ASP A 123 11.59 -10.75 -24.12
N VAL A 124 11.75 -9.45 -24.40
CA VAL A 124 12.82 -8.92 -25.28
C VAL A 124 14.18 -8.81 -24.57
N LEU A 125 14.23 -8.33 -23.32
CA LEU A 125 15.49 -8.08 -22.60
C LEU A 125 16.44 -9.31 -22.48
N PRO A 126 15.96 -10.56 -22.28
CA PRO A 126 16.83 -11.74 -22.27
C PRO A 126 17.48 -12.07 -23.62
N HIS A 127 16.91 -11.60 -24.74
CA HIS A 127 17.43 -11.84 -26.08
C HIS A 127 18.51 -10.83 -26.46
N THR A 128 18.45 -9.60 -25.96
CA THR A 128 19.50 -8.59 -26.20
C THR A 128 20.80 -8.99 -25.50
N HIS A 129 20.75 -9.40 -24.23
CA HIS A 129 21.96 -9.77 -23.48
C HIS A 129 22.70 -11.01 -24.04
N LYS A 130 21.98 -12.06 -24.47
CA LYS A 130 22.63 -13.21 -25.13
C LYS A 130 23.41 -12.82 -26.37
N THR A 131 22.89 -11.85 -27.13
CA THR A 131 23.55 -11.35 -28.35
C THR A 131 24.83 -10.58 -28.03
N GLU A 132 24.89 -9.91 -26.87
CA GLU A 132 26.10 -9.23 -26.38
C GLU A 132 27.14 -10.26 -25.91
N ASP A 133 26.74 -11.23 -25.09
CA ASP A 133 27.58 -12.32 -24.57
C ASP A 133 28.23 -13.14 -25.72
N ASP A 134 27.43 -13.55 -26.72
CA ASP A 134 27.91 -14.31 -27.87
C ASP A 134 28.93 -13.51 -28.72
N LEU A 135 28.73 -12.19 -28.84
CA LEU A 135 29.61 -11.29 -29.61
C LEU A 135 30.92 -10.99 -28.88
N GLU A 136 30.91 -10.94 -27.54
CA GLU A 136 32.13 -10.87 -26.72
C GLU A 136 32.91 -12.19 -26.75
N ALA A 137 32.20 -13.34 -26.73
CA ALA A 137 32.80 -14.66 -26.88
C ALA A 137 33.44 -14.86 -28.28
N GLU A 138 32.84 -14.33 -29.35
CA GLU A 138 33.42 -14.33 -30.71
C GLU A 138 34.71 -13.49 -30.80
N LYS A 139 34.72 -12.26 -30.24
CA LYS A 139 35.93 -11.42 -30.20
C LYS A 139 37.08 -12.11 -29.50
N SER A 140 36.78 -12.79 -28.39
CA SER A 140 37.75 -13.49 -27.55
C SER A 140 38.45 -14.68 -28.25
N LYS A 141 37.89 -15.22 -29.34
CA LYS A 141 38.50 -16.31 -30.13
C LYS A 141 39.41 -15.83 -31.26
N ASN A 142 39.31 -14.55 -31.64
CA ASN A 142 39.98 -13.97 -32.80
C ASN A 142 41.21 -13.11 -32.41
N THR A 143 41.69 -13.24 -31.16
CA THR A 143 42.82 -12.48 -30.59
C THR A 143 43.88 -13.44 -30.05
#